data_AF-A0A7C3Y0M5-F1
#
_entry.id   AF-A0A7C3Y0M5-F1
#
_cell.length_a   1.000
_cell.length_b   1.000
_cell.length_c   1.000
_cell.angle_alpha   90.00
_cell.angle_beta   90.00
_cell.angle_gamma   90.00
#
_symmetry.space_group_name_H-M   'P 1'
#
loop_
_entity.id
_entity.type
_entity.pdbx_description
1 polymer ?
#
loop_
_entity_poly.entity_id
_entity_poly.type
_entity_poly.pdbx_seq_one_letter_code
_entity_poly.pdbx_strand_id
1 'polypeptide(L)'
;WEIILTAIPAPFGIFMLRQFMQDIPYDIEEAARIDGCSDLTIFFRIILPLTIPALTALGIFTFITQWNMFLWPLIVLSSPEKYTLQVGLATLQEQHVRDYGMLMAGASVASIPIIILFFAFQRYFVRGLAAIRG
;
A
#
# COMPACT_ATOMS: atom_id res chain seq x y z
N TRP A 1 -13.04 -3.48 14.22
CA TRP A 1 -12.08 -4.58 14.38
C TRP A 1 -12.11 -5.52 13.18
N GLU A 2 -13.29 -5.77 12.57
CA GLU A 2 -13.39 -6.56 11.32
C GLU A 2 -12.71 -5.94 10.09
N ILE A 3 -12.73 -4.61 9.93
CA ILE A 3 -12.10 -3.92 8.78
C ILE A 3 -10.56 -4.06 8.80
N ILE A 4 -9.96 -4.22 9.99
CA ILE A 4 -8.50 -4.36 10.14
C ILE A 4 -8.07 -5.80 9.85
N LEU A 5 -8.91 -6.80 10.17
CA LEU A 5 -8.59 -8.21 9.95
C LEU A 5 -8.65 -8.61 8.47
N THR A 6 -9.51 -8.01 7.64
CA THR A 6 -9.52 -8.29 6.19
C THR A 6 -8.28 -7.73 5.46
N ALA A 7 -7.45 -6.93 6.15
CA ALA A 7 -6.13 -6.51 5.68
C ALA A 7 -5.01 -7.52 6.03
N ILE A 8 -5.32 -8.82 6.12
CA ILE A 8 -4.31 -9.88 6.05
C ILE A 8 -3.43 -9.57 4.83
N PRO A 9 -2.09 -9.69 4.90
CA PRO A 9 -1.26 -9.55 3.71
C PRO A 9 -1.85 -10.41 2.60
N ALA A 10 -2.43 -9.74 1.60
CA ALA A 10 -3.07 -10.41 0.49
C ALA A 10 -2.04 -11.38 -0.11
N PRO A 11 -2.44 -12.56 -0.61
CA PRO A 11 -1.52 -13.49 -1.28
C PRO A 11 -0.61 -12.80 -2.30
N PHE A 12 -1.13 -11.74 -2.93
CA PHE A 12 -0.39 -10.82 -3.79
C PHE A 12 0.84 -10.18 -3.12
N GLY A 13 0.72 -9.65 -1.90
CA GLY A 13 1.84 -9.00 -1.21
C GLY A 13 2.97 -9.96 -0.87
N ILE A 14 2.63 -11.17 -0.43
CA ILE A 14 3.61 -12.24 -0.17
C ILE A 14 4.29 -12.64 -1.48
N PHE A 15 3.52 -12.84 -2.53
CA PHE A 15 4.04 -13.20 -3.85
C PHE A 15 4.98 -12.12 -4.40
N MET A 16 4.58 -10.85 -4.35
CA MET A 16 5.37 -9.72 -4.85
C MET A 16 6.67 -9.54 -4.07
N LEU A 17 6.62 -9.62 -2.73
CA LEU A 17 7.83 -9.55 -1.91
C LEU A 17 8.76 -10.73 -2.13
N ARG A 18 8.21 -11.94 -2.26
CA ARG A 18 8.99 -13.14 -2.57
C ARG A 18 9.69 -13.00 -3.92
N GLN A 19 8.98 -12.55 -4.95
CA GLN A 19 9.54 -12.36 -6.27
C GLN A 19 10.69 -11.34 -6.25
N PHE A 20 10.53 -10.23 -5.53
CA PHE A 20 11.60 -9.25 -5.37
C PHE A 20 12.81 -9.79 -4.59
N MET A 21 12.57 -10.55 -3.50
CA MET A 21 13.66 -11.15 -2.73
C MET A 21 14.43 -12.20 -3.54
N GLN A 22 13.78 -12.90 -4.48
CA GLN A 22 14.44 -13.85 -5.38
C GLN A 22 15.36 -13.18 -6.40
N ASP A 23 15.16 -11.90 -6.70
CA ASP A 23 16.03 -11.13 -7.59
C ASP A 23 17.32 -10.65 -6.88
N ILE A 24 17.40 -10.79 -5.55
CA ILE A 24 18.60 -10.43 -4.78
C ILE A 24 19.69 -11.51 -5.03
N PRO A 25 20.90 -11.14 -5.48
CA PRO A 25 21.97 -12.10 -5.74
C PRO A 25 22.36 -12.90 -4.49
N TYR A 26 22.41 -14.23 -4.63
CA TYR A 26 22.78 -15.14 -3.54
C TYR A 26 24.20 -14.89 -3.00
N ASP A 27 25.11 -14.41 -3.85
CA ASP A 27 26.50 -14.11 -3.51
C ASP A 27 26.62 -13.13 -2.32
N ILE A 28 25.65 -12.22 -2.13
CA ILE A 28 25.64 -11.27 -1.02
C ILE A 28 25.38 -11.98 0.31
N GLU A 29 24.47 -12.97 0.31
CA GLU A 29 24.22 -13.80 1.49
C GLU A 29 25.41 -14.71 1.80
N GLU A 30 26.02 -15.30 0.77
CA GLU A 30 27.17 -16.19 0.94
C GLU A 30 28.38 -15.43 1.49
N ALA A 31 28.67 -14.23 0.98
CA ALA A 31 29.71 -13.36 1.53
C ALA A 31 29.44 -13.02 3.01
N ALA A 32 28.20 -12.68 3.36
CA ALA A 32 27.84 -12.37 4.75
C ALA A 32 27.96 -13.59 5.69
N ARG A 33 27.68 -14.80 5.20
CA ARG A 33 27.92 -16.05 5.96
C ARG A 33 29.41 -16.33 6.14
N ILE A 34 30.23 -16.09 5.12
CA ILE A 34 31.70 -16.21 5.20
C ILE A 34 32.26 -15.21 6.24
N ASP A 35 31.69 -14.01 6.32
CA ASP A 35 32.01 -13.00 7.35
C ASP A 35 31.49 -13.36 8.76
N GLY A 36 30.85 -14.52 8.94
CA GLY A 36 30.38 -15.02 10.23
C GLY A 36 29.04 -14.43 10.69
N CYS A 37 28.27 -13.76 9.82
CA CYS A 37 26.95 -13.26 10.17
C CYS A 37 25.94 -14.40 10.35
N SER A 38 25.08 -14.29 11.36
CA SER A 38 23.93 -15.19 11.52
C SER A 38 22.83 -14.88 10.52
N ASP A 39 22.01 -15.88 10.17
CA ASP A 39 20.89 -15.71 9.22
C ASP A 39 19.92 -14.58 9.60
N LEU A 40 19.64 -14.41 10.90
CA LEU A 40 18.83 -13.29 11.40
C LEU A 40 19.50 -11.94 11.13
N THR A 41 20.82 -11.86 11.29
CA THR A 41 21.59 -10.65 11.00
C THR A 41 21.57 -10.34 9.51
N ILE A 42 21.77 -11.36 8.67
CA ILE A 42 21.70 -11.23 7.20
C ILE A 42 20.31 -10.72 6.78
N PHE A 43 19.24 -11.32 7.32
CA PHE A 43 17.89 -10.90 7.03
C PHE A 43 17.63 -9.43 7.40
N PHE A 44 17.84 -9.04 8.65
CA PHE A 44 17.48 -7.69 9.11
C PHE A 44 18.42 -6.60 8.60
N ARG A 45 19.70 -6.91 8.40
CA ARG A 45 20.74 -5.91 8.10
C ARG A 45 21.07 -5.81 6.62
N ILE A 46 20.77 -6.83 5.82
CA ILE A 46 21.10 -6.90 4.40
C ILE A 46 19.83 -7.05 3.56
N ILE A 47 19.09 -8.14 3.72
CA ILE A 47 17.93 -8.45 2.86
C ILE A 47 16.79 -7.45 3.05
N LEU A 48 16.42 -7.16 4.30
CA LEU A 48 15.33 -6.25 4.64
C LEU A 48 15.54 -4.82 4.08
N PRO A 49 16.70 -4.17 4.27
CA PRO A 49 16.94 -2.84 3.68
C PRO A 49 16.95 -2.86 2.15
N LEU A 50 17.45 -3.92 1.52
CA LEU A 50 17.38 -4.10 0.06
C LEU A 50 15.92 -4.25 -0.43
N THR A 51 15.04 -4.80 0.40
CA THR A 51 13.62 -5.00 0.09
C THR A 51 12.75 -3.77 0.36
N ILE A 52 13.30 -2.67 0.90
CA ILE A 52 12.55 -1.42 1.17
C ILE A 52 11.78 -0.89 -0.06
N PRO A 53 12.32 -0.88 -1.29
CA PRO A 53 11.58 -0.42 -2.46
C PRO A 53 10.32 -1.26 -2.72
N ALA A 54 10.42 -2.59 -2.59
CA ALA A 54 9.28 -3.49 -2.76
C ALA A 54 8.24 -3.36 -1.64
N LEU A 55 8.69 -3.24 -0.39
CA LEU A 55 7.82 -2.96 0.76
C LEU A 55 7.07 -1.63 0.60
N THR A 56 7.76 -0.62 0.06
CA THR A 56 7.17 0.68 -0.24
C THR A 56 6.07 0.57 -1.29
N ALA A 57 6.36 -0.11 -2.40
CA ALA A 57 5.37 -0.35 -3.45
C ALA A 57 4.15 -1.13 -2.92
N LEU A 58 4.37 -2.16 -2.10
CA LEU A 58 3.30 -2.94 -1.49
C LEU A 58 2.46 -2.09 -0.53
N GLY A 59 3.10 -1.25 0.29
CA GLY A 59 2.41 -0.36 1.22
C GLY A 59 1.52 0.64 0.50
N ILE A 60 1.99 1.21 -0.61
CA ILE A 60 1.22 2.13 -1.46
C ILE A 60 0.02 1.41 -2.08
N PHE A 61 0.27 0.25 -2.70
CA PHE A 61 -0.79 -0.54 -3.31
C PHE A 61 -1.87 -0.87 -2.29
N THR A 62 -1.47 -1.38 -1.13
CA THR A 62 -2.38 -1.72 -0.02
C THR A 62 -3.16 -0.50 0.46
N PHE A 63 -2.50 0.65 0.64
CA PHE A 63 -3.16 1.89 1.04
C PHE A 63 -4.22 2.31 0.01
N ILE A 64 -3.88 2.33 -1.28
CA ILE A 64 -4.81 2.70 -2.35
C ILE A 64 -5.99 1.72 -2.38
N THR A 65 -5.75 0.43 -2.27
CA THR A 65 -6.81 -0.59 -2.25
C THR A 65 -7.76 -0.37 -1.09
N GLN A 66 -7.23 -0.20 0.13
CA GLN A 66 -8.06 -0.02 1.33
C GLN A 66 -8.78 1.33 1.34
N TRP A 67 -8.10 2.39 0.87
CA TRP A 67 -8.70 3.71 0.76
C TRP A 67 -9.83 3.75 -0.27
N ASN A 68 -9.69 3.06 -1.40
CA ASN A 68 -10.74 2.98 -2.42
C ASN A 68 -11.77 1.87 -2.14
N MET A 69 -11.66 1.16 -1.01
CA MET A 69 -12.55 0.04 -0.72
C MET A 69 -13.97 0.56 -0.43
N PHE A 70 -14.91 0.17 -1.29
CA PHE A 70 -16.30 0.62 -1.24
C PHE A 70 -17.28 -0.48 -0.85
N LEU A 71 -17.25 -1.62 -1.55
CA LEU A 71 -18.24 -2.69 -1.42
C LEU A 71 -18.27 -3.32 -0.02
N TRP A 72 -17.09 -3.63 0.55
CA TRP A 72 -17.01 -4.28 1.86
C TRP A 72 -17.52 -3.37 2.99
N PRO A 73 -17.10 -2.10 3.10
CA PRO A 73 -17.67 -1.17 4.06
C PRO A 73 -19.16 -0.95 3.86
N LEU A 74 -19.64 -0.87 2.62
CA LEU A 74 -21.07 -0.72 2.32
C LEU A 74 -21.91 -1.88 2.87
N ILE A 75 -21.40 -3.11 2.76
CA ILE A 75 -22.12 -4.32 3.21
C ILE A 75 -22.07 -4.46 4.75
N VAL A 76 -20.93 -4.14 5.36
CA VAL A 76 -20.67 -4.40 6.78
C VAL A 76 -21.12 -3.24 7.69
N LEU A 77 -21.11 -2.01 7.20
CA LEU A 77 -21.48 -0.83 7.99
C LEU A 77 -22.99 -0.62 7.93
N SER A 78 -23.67 -0.84 9.05
CA SER A 78 -25.13 -0.68 9.15
C SER A 78 -25.59 0.71 9.61
N SER A 79 -24.67 1.58 10.05
CA SER A 79 -25.00 2.90 10.62
C SER A 79 -24.34 4.04 9.81
N PRO A 80 -25.09 5.08 9.41
CA PRO A 80 -24.57 6.21 8.61
C PRO A 80 -23.38 6.93 9.23
N GLU A 81 -23.35 7.02 10.57
CA GLU A 81 -22.27 7.66 11.34
C GLU A 81 -20.91 6.96 11.21
N LYS A 82 -20.90 5.70 10.74
CA LYS A 82 -19.69 4.89 10.60
C LYS A 82 -19.24 4.74 9.14
N TYR A 83 -19.96 5.36 8.19
CA TYR A 83 -19.63 5.25 6.77
C TYR A 83 -18.22 5.78 6.50
N THR A 84 -17.48 5.01 5.70
CA THR A 84 -16.23 5.50 5.13
C THR A 84 -16.54 6.64 4.16
N LEU A 85 -15.54 7.49 3.88
CA LEU A 85 -15.69 8.63 2.97
C LEU A 85 -16.29 8.19 1.61
N GLN A 86 -15.88 7.02 1.13
CA GLN A 86 -16.30 6.40 -0.13
C GLN A 86 -17.76 5.95 -0.07
N VAL A 87 -18.19 5.34 1.03
CA VAL A 87 -19.60 4.94 1.26
C VAL A 87 -20.50 6.17 1.39
N GLY A 88 -20.06 7.17 2.18
CA GLY A 88 -20.78 8.43 2.34
C GLY A 88 -20.99 9.15 0.99
N LEU A 89 -19.96 9.23 0.15
CA LEU A 89 -20.07 9.84 -1.17
C LEU A 89 -21.06 9.12 -2.10
N ALA A 90 -21.09 7.78 -2.07
CA ALA A 90 -22.07 7.03 -2.86
C ALA A 90 -23.50 7.24 -2.38
N THR A 91 -23.72 7.31 -1.06
CA THR A 91 -25.06 7.60 -0.51
C THR A 91 -25.54 9.01 -0.83
N LEU A 92 -24.64 9.99 -0.93
CA LEU A 92 -24.96 11.34 -1.41
C LEU A 92 -25.37 11.33 -2.89
N GLN A 93 -24.74 10.48 -3.70
CA GLN A 93 -25.09 10.33 -5.11
C GLN A 93 -26.50 9.75 -5.30
N GLU A 94 -26.92 8.82 -4.45
CA GLU A 94 -28.27 8.22 -4.48
C GLU A 94 -29.36 9.15 -3.90
N GLN A 95 -29.08 9.86 -2.81
CA GLN A 95 -30.07 10.72 -2.14
C GLN A 95 -30.19 12.13 -2.72
N HIS A 96 -29.11 12.69 -3.28
CA HIS A 96 -29.02 14.10 -3.68
C HIS A 96 -28.62 14.25 -5.15
N VAL A 97 -29.44 13.71 -6.07
CA VAL A 97 -29.25 13.74 -7.54
C VAL A 97 -29.06 15.16 -8.16
N ARG A 98 -29.06 16.25 -7.36
CA ARG A 98 -28.93 17.64 -7.84
C ARG A 98 -27.75 18.44 -7.27
N ASP A 99 -27.04 17.97 -6.24
CA ASP A 99 -25.94 18.76 -5.64
C ASP A 99 -24.56 18.24 -6.06
N TYR A 100 -24.24 18.47 -7.33
CA TYR A 100 -22.93 18.16 -7.90
C TYR A 100 -21.79 18.90 -7.19
N GLY A 101 -22.06 20.05 -6.57
CA GLY A 101 -21.07 20.82 -5.82
C GLY A 101 -20.58 20.06 -4.60
N MET A 102 -21.50 19.51 -3.81
CA MET A 102 -21.17 18.70 -2.64
C MET A 102 -20.43 17.40 -3.02
N LEU A 103 -20.84 16.75 -4.10
CA LEU A 103 -20.20 15.52 -4.60
C LEU A 103 -18.77 15.77 -5.10
N MET A 104 -18.55 16.82 -5.89
CA MET A 104 -17.22 17.21 -6.40
C MET A 104 -16.28 17.66 -5.26
N ALA A 105 -16.80 18.38 -4.26
CA ALA A 105 -16.03 18.78 -3.08
C ALA A 105 -15.57 17.55 -2.28
N GLY A 106 -16.47 16.59 -2.05
CA GLY A 106 -16.15 15.35 -1.36
C GLY A 106 -15.14 14.47 -2.12
N ALA A 107 -15.27 14.36 -3.45
CA ALA A 107 -14.30 13.65 -4.29
C ALA A 107 -12.92 14.31 -4.29
N SER A 108 -12.87 15.65 -4.25
CA SER A 108 -11.63 16.41 -4.14
C SER A 108 -10.92 16.13 -2.81
N VAL A 109 -11.66 16.14 -1.70
CA VAL A 109 -11.14 15.77 -0.37
C VAL A 109 -10.67 14.31 -0.33
N ALA A 110 -11.42 13.40 -0.96
CA ALA A 110 -11.05 11.99 -1.06
C ALA A 110 -9.72 11.76 -1.80
N SER A 111 -9.33 12.68 -2.68
CA SER A 111 -8.09 12.60 -3.45
C SER A 111 -6.86 13.09 -2.68
N ILE A 112 -7.04 13.94 -1.66
CA ILE A 112 -5.94 14.56 -0.90
C ILE A 112 -4.95 13.52 -0.33
N PRO A 113 -5.39 12.45 0.36
CA PRO A 113 -4.45 11.49 0.94
C PRO A 113 -3.62 10.75 -0.09
N ILE A 114 -4.21 10.44 -1.26
CA ILE A 114 -3.50 9.80 -2.38
C ILE A 114 -2.44 10.74 -2.93
N ILE A 115 -2.75 12.04 -3.06
CA ILE A 115 -1.79 13.05 -3.52
C ILE A 115 -0.63 13.18 -2.54
N ILE A 116 -0.90 13.23 -1.23
CA ILE A 116 0.14 13.29 -0.19
C ILE A 116 1.03 12.04 -0.27
N LEU A 117 0.42 10.86 -0.39
CA LEU A 117 1.13 9.59 -0.56
C LEU A 117 2.04 9.65 -1.79
N PHE A 118 1.53 10.10 -2.93
CA PHE A 118 2.31 10.24 -4.16
C PHE A 118 3.55 11.13 -3.96
N PHE A 119 3.39 12.32 -3.39
CA PHE A 119 4.53 13.23 -3.15
C PHE A 119 5.54 12.69 -2.13
N ALA A 120 5.10 11.92 -1.13
CA ALA A 120 5.98 11.30 -0.16
C ALA A 120 6.83 10.17 -0.80
N PHE A 121 6.26 9.43 -1.74
CA PHE A 121 6.87 8.21 -2.28
C PHE A 121 7.48 8.34 -3.68
N GLN A 122 7.20 9.41 -4.42
CA GLN A 122 7.80 9.68 -5.75
C GLN A 122 9.34 9.52 -5.74
N ARG A 123 10.02 9.88 -4.65
CA ARG A 123 11.48 9.78 -4.50
C ARG A 123 12.00 8.34 -4.48
N TYR A 124 11.20 7.39 -4.01
CA TYR A 124 11.58 5.97 -3.96
C TYR A 124 11.36 5.30 -5.32
N PHE A 125 10.30 5.67 -6.04
CA PHE A 125 10.07 5.22 -7.41
C PHE A 125 11.18 5.68 -8.36
N VAL A 126 11.61 6.94 -8.27
CA VAL A 126 12.69 7.47 -9.12
C VAL A 126 14.04 6.80 -8.83
N ARG A 127 14.34 6.47 -7.56
CA ARG A 127 15.56 5.75 -7.18
C ARG A 127 15.57 4.30 -7.65
N GLY A 128 14.42 3.61 -7.61
CA GLY A 128 14.31 2.21 -8.10
C GLY A 128 14.54 2.08 -9.60
N LEU A 129 14.06 3.04 -10.40
CA LEU A 129 14.31 3.08 -11.85
C LEU A 129 15.77 3.39 -12.21
N ALA A 130 16.46 4.16 -11.36
CA ALA A 130 17.88 4.46 -11.54
C ALA A 130 18.78 3.26 -11.22
N ALA A 131 18.42 2.44 -10.22
CA ALA A 131 19.16 1.23 -9.85
C ALA A 131 19.12 0.13 -10.93
N ILE A 132 18.09 0.11 -11.78
CA ILE A 132 17.96 -0.85 -12.90
C ILE A 132 18.83 -0.44 -14.12
N ARG A 133 19.36 0.80 -14.12
CA ARG A 133 20.12 1.38 -15.25
C ARG A 133 21.60 1.66 -14.94
N GLY A 134 22.10 1.25 -13.78
CA GLY A 134 23.48 1.47 -13.34
C GLY A 134 24.30 0.20 -13.34
#